data_AF-X1FU40-F1
#
_entry.id   AF-X1FU40-F1
#
_cell.length_a   1.000
_cell.length_b   1.000
_cell.length_c   1.000
_cell.angle_alpha   90.00
_cell.angle_beta   90.00
_cell.angle_gamma   90.00
#
_symmetry.space_group_name_H-M   'P 1'
#
loop_
_entity.id
_entity.type
_entity.pdbx_description
1 polymer ?
#
loop_
_entity_poly.entity_id
_entity_poly.type
_entity_poly.pdbx_seq_one_letter_code
_entity_poly.pdbx_strand_id
1 'polypeptide(L)'
;MNLPNKLTILRIILTFVFMFFLFSKWFLAKYLALLIFTLACLTDYYDGYIAKKRGLVSTFGKLMDPVADKILLIAAFLAFVELKIVPAWMVAVIILREFIITGMRLVAMSKGSVLAADRWGKHKTVSQMLTIFSILIFLVFKETSLRYFQSWNL
;
A
#
# COMPACT_ATOMS: atom_id res chain seq x y z
N MET A 1 4.01 0.49 25.27
CA MET A 1 3.97 0.18 23.81
C MET A 1 4.43 1.40 23.05
N ASN A 2 5.48 1.26 22.24
CA ASN A 2 6.10 2.38 21.52
C ASN A 2 5.15 2.95 20.46
N LEU A 3 5.14 4.28 20.29
CA LEU A 3 4.37 5.02 19.29
C LEU A 3 4.40 4.36 17.88
N PRO A 4 5.56 3.90 17.37
CA PRO A 4 5.67 3.29 16.04
C PRO A 4 4.85 2.00 15.89
N ASN A 5 4.80 1.14 16.91
CA ASN A 5 4.03 -0.11 16.82
C ASN A 5 2.53 0.15 16.66
N LYS A 6 2.00 1.19 17.32
CA LYS A 6 0.58 1.55 17.20
C LYS A 6 0.24 1.96 15.77
N LEU A 7 1.18 2.59 15.08
CA LEU A 7 1.03 3.08 13.71
C LEU A 7 1.11 1.96 12.68
N THR A 8 2.00 0.99 12.90
CA THR A 8 2.05 -0.22 12.08
C THR A 8 0.74 -1.01 12.18
N ILE A 9 0.20 -1.17 13.40
CA ILE A 9 -1.10 -1.80 13.64
C ILE A 9 -2.23 -0.99 12.99
N LEU A 10 -2.21 0.33 13.15
CA LEU A 10 -3.19 1.23 12.53
C LEU A 10 -3.20 1.06 11.02
N ARG A 11 -2.04 0.96 10.35
CA ARG A 11 -1.95 0.77 8.89
C ARG A 11 -2.54 -0.56 8.44
N ILE A 12 -2.29 -1.63 9.18
CA ILE A 12 -2.89 -2.93 8.90
C ILE A 12 -4.42 -2.81 8.95
N ILE A 13 -4.94 -2.16 10.00
CA ILE A 13 -6.38 -1.88 10.12
C ILE A 13 -6.88 -1.03 8.94
N LEU A 14 -6.21 0.08 8.60
CA LEU A 14 -6.57 0.91 7.45
C LEU A 14 -6.57 0.13 6.14
N THR A 15 -5.68 -0.85 5.98
CA THR A 15 -5.63 -1.70 4.78
C THR A 15 -6.89 -2.54 4.65
N PHE A 16 -7.36 -3.15 5.75
CA PHE A 16 -8.62 -3.89 5.76
C PHE A 16 -9.82 -2.98 5.50
N VAL A 17 -9.83 -1.79 6.11
CA VAL A 17 -10.89 -0.79 5.90
C VAL A 17 -10.91 -0.33 4.44
N PHE A 18 -9.74 -0.04 3.85
CA PHE A 18 -9.59 0.27 2.43
C PHE A 18 -10.19 -0.84 1.54
N MET A 19 -9.83 -2.09 1.79
CA MET A 19 -10.36 -3.24 1.04
C MET A 19 -11.89 -3.32 1.13
N PHE A 20 -12.43 -3.15 2.33
CA PHE A 20 -13.88 -3.16 2.56
C PHE A 20 -14.60 -2.09 1.74
N PHE A 21 -14.11 -0.85 1.75
CA PHE A 21 -14.69 0.22 0.94
C PHE A 21 -14.47 0.01 -0.56
N LEU A 22 -13.34 -0.57 -0.96
CA LEU A 22 -13.07 -0.83 -2.37
C LEU A 22 -14.04 -1.85 -2.97
N PHE A 23 -14.50 -2.86 -2.21
CA PHE A 23 -15.48 -3.84 -2.69
C PHE A 23 -16.94 -3.47 -2.41
N SER A 24 -17.18 -2.45 -1.59
CA SER A 24 -18.53 -1.98 -1.32
C SER A 24 -19.17 -1.38 -2.58
N LYS A 25 -20.46 -1.67 -2.78
CA LYS A 25 -21.29 -1.16 -3.88
C LYS A 25 -21.82 0.26 -3.62
N TRP A 26 -21.45 0.87 -2.50
CA TRP A 26 -21.95 2.18 -2.11
C TRP A 26 -21.28 3.30 -2.93
N PHE A 27 -22.05 4.33 -3.29
CA PHE A 27 -21.62 5.36 -4.25
C PHE A 27 -20.37 6.14 -3.82
N LEU A 28 -20.23 6.40 -2.51
CA LEU A 28 -19.05 7.06 -1.95
C LEU A 28 -17.91 6.08 -1.67
N ALA A 29 -18.12 4.77 -1.80
CA ALA A 29 -17.16 3.79 -1.34
C ALA A 29 -15.83 3.85 -2.11
N LYS A 30 -15.87 4.08 -3.42
CA LYS A 30 -14.66 4.24 -4.24
C LYS A 30 -13.89 5.52 -3.90
N TYR A 31 -14.60 6.62 -3.63
CA TYR A 31 -14.01 7.87 -3.16
C TYR A 31 -13.37 7.70 -1.78
N LEU A 32 -14.06 7.04 -0.86
CA LEU A 32 -13.56 6.74 0.48
C LEU A 32 -12.37 5.79 0.43
N ALA A 33 -12.38 4.77 -0.43
CA ALA A 33 -11.25 3.88 -0.64
C ALA A 33 -10.00 4.66 -1.09
N LEU A 34 -10.15 5.58 -2.04
CA LEU A 34 -9.06 6.46 -2.47
C LEU A 34 -8.56 7.36 -1.34
N LEU A 35 -9.47 7.95 -0.56
CA LEU A 35 -9.12 8.80 0.58
C LEU A 35 -8.36 8.01 1.66
N ILE A 36 -8.86 6.84 2.05
CA ILE A 36 -8.26 5.96 3.06
C ILE A 36 -6.88 5.48 2.60
N PHE A 37 -6.74 5.09 1.34
CA PHE A 37 -5.45 4.69 0.78
C PHE A 37 -4.43 5.84 0.84
N THR A 38 -4.85 7.05 0.46
CA THR A 38 -4.02 8.26 0.54
C THR A 38 -3.58 8.55 1.98
N LEU A 39 -4.51 8.48 2.93
CA LEU A 39 -4.23 8.69 4.34
C LEU A 39 -3.26 7.61 4.87
N ALA A 40 -3.46 6.34 4.52
CA ALA A 40 -2.58 5.25 4.93
C ALA A 40 -1.12 5.44 4.45
N CYS A 41 -0.94 5.90 3.21
CA CYS A 41 0.38 6.24 2.67
C CYS A 41 1.00 7.47 3.36
N LEU A 42 0.20 8.51 3.65
CA LEU A 42 0.68 9.70 4.35
C LEU A 42 1.09 9.38 5.79
N THR A 43 0.32 8.56 6.50
CA THR A 43 0.66 8.10 7.85
C THR A 43 2.01 7.38 7.86
N ASP A 44 2.31 6.51 6.88
CA ASP A 44 3.64 5.88 6.77
C ASP A 44 4.78 6.90 6.66
N TYR A 45 4.62 7.88 5.78
CA TYR A 45 5.67 8.87 5.52
C TYR A 45 5.97 9.74 6.74
N TYR A 46 4.93 10.29 7.36
CA TYR A 46 5.08 11.19 8.51
C TYR A 46 5.61 10.45 9.75
N ASP A 47 5.14 9.23 10.00
CA ASP A 47 5.52 8.48 11.19
C ASP A 47 6.90 7.85 11.09
N GLY A 48 7.29 7.36 9.90
CA GLY A 48 8.65 6.93 9.64
C GLY A 48 9.66 8.07 9.79
N TYR A 49 9.26 9.30 9.45
CA TYR A 49 10.07 10.50 9.65
C TYR A 49 10.20 10.87 11.14
N ILE A 50 9.10 10.86 11.90
CA ILE A 50 9.09 11.16 13.34
C ILE A 50 9.86 10.10 14.15
N ALA A 51 9.70 8.81 13.82
CA ALA A 51 10.37 7.70 14.49
C ALA A 51 11.90 7.75 14.28
N LYS A 52 12.36 8.08 13.06
CA LYS A 52 13.79 8.31 12.78
C LYS A 52 14.33 9.52 13.51
N LYS A 53 13.57 10.62 13.58
CA LYS A 53 14.01 11.86 14.22
C LYS A 53 14.10 11.76 15.75
N ARG A 54 13.28 10.89 16.38
CA ARG A 54 13.24 10.71 17.84
C ARG A 54 14.08 9.53 18.36
N GLY A 55 14.75 8.77 17.50
CA GLY A 55 15.59 7.64 17.91
C GLY A 55 14.85 6.48 18.59
N LEU A 56 13.52 6.51 18.62
CA LEU A 56 12.65 5.53 19.29
C LEU A 56 12.41 4.30 18.40
N VAL A 57 13.50 3.68 17.93
CA VAL A 57 13.42 2.58 16.98
C VAL A 57 13.50 1.26 17.72
N SER A 58 12.35 0.63 17.97
CA SER A 58 12.31 -0.71 18.53
C SER A 58 12.75 -1.75 17.49
N THR A 59 13.39 -2.83 17.91
CA THR A 59 13.76 -3.97 17.03
C THR A 59 12.55 -4.56 16.31
N PHE A 60 11.39 -4.58 16.97
CA PHE A 60 10.13 -5.00 16.38
C PHE A 60 9.64 -4.03 15.29
N GLY A 61 9.69 -2.72 15.54
CA GLY A 61 9.28 -1.69 14.57
C GLY A 61 10.14 -1.71 13.30
N LYS A 62 11.48 -1.88 13.43
CA LYS A 62 12.38 -2.01 12.27
C LYS A 62 12.01 -3.17 11.35
N LEU A 63 11.50 -4.26 11.91
CA LEU A 63 11.09 -5.46 11.18
C LEU A 63 9.67 -5.32 10.60
N MET A 64 8.76 -4.68 11.33
CA MET A 64 7.36 -4.54 10.93
C MET A 64 7.11 -3.39 9.95
N ASP A 65 7.90 -2.32 9.96
CA ASP A 65 7.73 -1.19 9.03
C ASP A 65 7.83 -1.64 7.55
N PRO A 66 8.86 -2.42 7.13
CA PRO A 66 8.92 -2.95 5.76
C PRO A 66 7.78 -3.92 5.44
N VAL A 67 7.30 -4.68 6.43
CA VAL A 67 6.22 -5.66 6.23
C VAL A 67 4.89 -4.95 6.03
N ALA A 68 4.56 -3.98 6.88
CA ALA A 68 3.31 -3.24 6.80
C ALA A 68 3.21 -2.37 5.55
N ASP A 69 4.31 -1.78 5.09
CA ASP A 69 4.38 -1.07 3.81
C ASP A 69 4.02 -2.01 2.63
N LYS A 70 4.53 -3.26 2.64
CA LYS A 70 4.19 -4.25 1.61
C LYS A 70 2.77 -4.78 1.72
N ILE A 71 2.21 -4.94 2.92
CA ILE A 71 0.83 -5.42 3.09
C ILE A 71 -0.17 -4.52 2.37
N LEU A 72 -0.05 -3.19 2.51
CA LEU A 72 -0.95 -2.25 1.86
C LEU A 72 -0.86 -2.34 0.32
N LEU A 73 0.36 -2.34 -0.21
CA LEU A 73 0.65 -2.49 -1.66
C LEU A 73 0.09 -3.80 -2.22
N ILE A 74 0.35 -4.92 -1.54
CA ILE A 74 -0.09 -6.26 -1.95
C ILE A 74 -1.62 -6.34 -1.91
N ALA A 75 -2.26 -5.84 -0.86
CA ALA A 75 -3.71 -5.82 -0.74
C ALA A 75 -4.36 -5.05 -1.90
N ALA A 76 -3.84 -3.88 -2.25
CA ALA A 76 -4.32 -3.09 -3.39
C ALA A 76 -4.17 -3.85 -4.72
N PHE A 77 -3.01 -4.45 -4.99
CA PHE A 77 -2.83 -5.22 -6.22
C PHE A 77 -3.73 -6.45 -6.29
N LEU A 78 -3.90 -7.19 -5.19
CA LEU A 78 -4.82 -8.33 -5.14
C LEU A 78 -6.26 -7.89 -5.41
N ALA A 79 -6.68 -6.74 -4.87
CA ALA A 79 -8.00 -6.20 -5.16
C ALA A 79 -8.20 -5.87 -6.64
N PHE A 80 -7.15 -5.37 -7.31
CA PHE A 80 -7.21 -5.08 -8.74
C PHE A 80 -7.28 -6.33 -9.63
N VAL A 81 -6.72 -7.45 -9.17
CA VAL A 81 -6.89 -8.76 -9.81
C VAL A 81 -8.35 -9.20 -9.71
N GLU A 82 -8.94 -9.10 -8.53
CA GLU A 82 -10.35 -9.45 -8.30
C GLU A 82 -11.31 -8.58 -9.11
N LEU A 83 -11.01 -7.28 -9.22
CA LEU A 83 -11.75 -6.34 -10.08
C LEU A 83 -11.45 -6.53 -11.59
N LYS A 84 -10.63 -7.52 -11.96
CA LYS A 84 -10.23 -7.84 -13.34
C LYS A 84 -9.59 -6.67 -14.10
N ILE A 85 -8.94 -5.75 -13.38
CA ILE A 85 -8.23 -4.60 -13.97
C ILE A 85 -6.81 -5.01 -14.36
N VAL A 86 -6.19 -5.85 -13.53
CA VAL A 86 -4.80 -6.31 -13.71
C VAL A 86 -4.79 -7.83 -13.73
N PRO A 87 -4.10 -8.48 -14.68
CA PRO A 87 -4.04 -9.94 -14.72
C PRO A 87 -3.23 -10.50 -13.55
N ALA A 88 -3.71 -11.61 -12.99
CA ALA A 88 -3.15 -12.24 -11.79
C ALA A 88 -1.65 -12.55 -11.91
N TRP A 89 -1.19 -12.99 -13.09
CA TRP A 89 0.21 -13.35 -13.32
C TRP A 89 1.16 -12.16 -13.13
N MET A 90 0.76 -10.95 -13.53
CA MET A 90 1.59 -9.74 -13.35
C MET A 90 1.76 -9.43 -11.86
N VAL A 91 0.66 -9.49 -11.11
CA VAL A 91 0.66 -9.25 -9.67
C VAL A 91 1.47 -10.32 -8.93
N ALA A 92 1.34 -11.59 -9.31
CA ALA A 92 2.13 -12.67 -8.75
C ALA A 92 3.65 -12.43 -8.93
N VAL A 93 4.09 -12.02 -10.13
CA VAL A 93 5.50 -11.69 -10.39
C VAL A 93 5.96 -10.50 -9.55
N ILE A 94 5.13 -9.46 -9.40
CA ILE A 94 5.44 -8.29 -8.57
C ILE A 94 5.63 -8.71 -7.11
N ILE A 95 4.67 -9.46 -6.55
CA ILE A 95 4.68 -9.92 -5.14
C ILE A 95 5.90 -10.81 -4.88
N LEU A 96 6.14 -11.81 -5.74
CA LEU A 96 7.26 -12.73 -5.61
C LEU A 96 8.59 -11.96 -5.57
N ARG A 97 8.79 -11.02 -6.50
CA ARG A 97 10.00 -10.18 -6.53
C ARG A 97 10.13 -9.34 -5.25
N GLU A 98 9.05 -8.73 -4.76
CA GLU A 98 9.07 -7.93 -3.53
C GLU A 98 9.46 -8.78 -2.30
N PHE A 99 8.91 -9.99 -2.20
CA PHE A 99 9.24 -10.91 -1.11
C PHE A 99 10.69 -11.37 -1.16
N ILE A 100 11.21 -11.73 -2.33
CA ILE A 100 12.61 -12.16 -2.48
C ILE A 100 13.57 -11.04 -2.07
N ILE A 101 13.39 -9.83 -2.61
CA ILE A 101 14.30 -8.70 -2.32
C ILE A 101 14.22 -8.31 -0.83
N THR A 102 13.01 -8.27 -0.27
CA THR A 102 12.83 -7.92 1.15
C THR A 102 13.39 -9.01 2.06
N GLY A 103 13.16 -10.28 1.74
CA GLY A 103 13.71 -11.43 2.48
C GLY A 103 15.24 -11.45 2.44
N MET A 104 15.84 -11.26 1.27
CA MET A 104 17.30 -11.15 1.13
C MET A 104 17.87 -9.99 1.96
N ARG A 105 17.17 -8.84 2.00
CA ARG A 105 17.59 -7.70 2.82
C ARG A 105 17.52 -8.03 4.31
N LEU A 106 16.47 -8.69 4.77
CA LEU A 106 16.32 -9.11 6.17
C LEU A 106 17.42 -10.11 6.59
N VAL A 107 17.74 -11.08 5.74
CA VAL A 107 18.82 -12.05 5.98
C VAL A 107 20.20 -11.39 5.96
N ALA A 108 20.44 -10.41 5.09
CA ALA A 108 21.71 -9.67 5.09
C ALA A 108 21.86 -8.80 6.35
N MET A 109 20.76 -8.15 6.80
CA MET A 109 20.75 -7.37 8.03
C MET A 109 21.00 -8.24 9.28
N SER A 110 20.50 -9.48 9.32
CA SER A 110 20.76 -10.39 10.44
C SER A 110 22.20 -10.92 10.48
N LYS A 111 22.90 -10.94 9.34
CA LYS A 111 24.30 -11.36 9.23
C LYS A 111 25.33 -10.22 9.34
N GLY A 112 24.91 -9.00 9.67
CA GLY A 112 25.79 -7.84 9.87
C GLY A 112 26.30 -7.19 8.58
N SER A 113 25.99 -7.74 7.40
CA SER A 113 26.26 -7.10 6.11
C SER A 113 25.16 -6.11 5.78
N VAL A 114 25.44 -4.81 5.89
CA VAL A 114 24.52 -3.77 5.42
C VAL A 114 24.56 -3.76 3.90
N LEU A 115 23.63 -4.47 3.25
CA LEU A 115 23.34 -4.25 1.83
C LEU A 115 22.90 -2.80 1.67
N ALA A 116 23.82 -1.95 1.21
CA ALA A 116 23.54 -0.55 0.90
C ALA A 116 22.33 -0.50 -0.05
N ALA A 117 21.29 0.22 0.35
CA ALA A 117 20.06 0.33 -0.41
C ALA A 117 20.34 1.04 -1.74
N ASP A 118 20.26 0.29 -2.82
CA ASP A 118 20.48 0.80 -4.17
C ASP A 118 19.42 1.86 -4.52
N ARG A 119 19.81 2.96 -5.19
CA ARG A 119 18.91 4.09 -5.53
C ARG A 119 17.72 3.65 -6.41
N TRP A 120 17.90 2.56 -7.13
CA TRP A 120 16.89 1.89 -7.94
C TRP A 120 15.68 1.40 -7.11
N GLY A 121 15.88 1.08 -5.83
CA GLY A 121 14.81 0.65 -4.94
C GLY A 121 13.75 1.73 -4.70
N LYS A 122 14.17 3.01 -4.60
CA LYS A 122 13.24 4.13 -4.38
C LYS A 122 12.33 4.40 -5.57
N HIS A 123 12.88 4.35 -6.78
CA HIS A 123 12.13 4.60 -8.01
C HIS A 123 11.02 3.56 -8.22
N LYS A 124 11.29 2.31 -7.84
CA LYS A 124 10.31 1.23 -7.97
C LYS A 124 9.08 1.42 -7.07
N THR A 125 9.28 1.76 -5.79
CA THR A 125 8.15 1.95 -4.86
C THR A 125 7.30 3.14 -5.27
N VAL A 126 7.93 4.21 -5.76
CA VAL A 126 7.21 5.35 -6.32
C VAL A 126 6.37 4.92 -7.53
N SER A 127 6.91 4.15 -8.46
CA SER A 127 6.15 3.70 -9.63
C SER A 127 4.96 2.81 -9.26
N GLN A 128 5.12 1.93 -8.27
CA GLN A 128 4.03 1.08 -7.78
C GLN A 128 2.92 1.89 -7.09
N MET A 129 3.28 2.81 -6.21
CA MET A 129 2.31 3.71 -5.57
C MET A 129 1.57 4.53 -6.62
N LEU A 130 2.29 5.09 -7.59
CA LEU A 130 1.70 5.90 -8.66
C LEU A 130 0.73 5.07 -9.52
N THR A 131 1.08 3.82 -9.82
CA THR A 131 0.19 2.87 -10.52
C THR A 131 -1.10 2.64 -9.73
N ILE A 132 -1.00 2.41 -8.41
CA ILE A 132 -2.18 2.20 -7.57
C ILE A 132 -3.06 3.45 -7.54
N PHE A 133 -2.46 4.63 -7.35
CA PHE A 133 -3.21 5.89 -7.40
C PHE A 133 -3.90 6.09 -8.75
N SER A 134 -3.22 5.84 -9.87
CA SER A 134 -3.81 5.95 -11.20
C SER A 134 -5.01 5.01 -11.37
N ILE A 135 -4.90 3.75 -10.90
CA ILE A 135 -6.01 2.77 -10.99
C ILE A 135 -7.18 3.19 -10.09
N LEU A 136 -6.92 3.67 -8.86
CA LEU A 136 -7.98 4.13 -7.96
C LEU A 136 -8.70 5.37 -8.51
N ILE A 137 -7.97 6.33 -9.07
CA ILE A 137 -8.55 7.50 -9.74
C ILE A 137 -9.41 7.05 -10.92
N PHE A 138 -8.90 6.15 -11.76
CA PHE A 138 -9.66 5.59 -12.89
C PHE A 138 -10.95 4.90 -12.42
N LEU A 139 -10.90 4.14 -11.33
CA LEU A 139 -12.09 3.50 -10.76
C LEU A 139 -13.12 4.51 -10.28
N VAL A 140 -12.69 5.59 -9.62
CA VAL A 140 -13.57 6.68 -9.22
C VAL A 140 -14.23 7.33 -10.44
N PHE A 141 -13.44 7.67 -11.47
CA PHE A 141 -13.97 8.24 -12.73
C PHE A 141 -14.95 7.29 -13.45
N LYS A 142 -14.66 5.99 -13.47
CA LYS A 142 -15.55 4.98 -14.08
C LYS A 142 -16.89 4.92 -13.36
N GLU A 143 -16.90 4.95 -12.02
CA GLU A 143 -18.12 4.97 -11.23
C GLU A 143 -18.95 6.25 -11.50
N THR A 144 -18.28 7.42 -11.55
CA THR A 144 -18.93 8.70 -11.84
C THR A 144 -19.50 8.75 -13.25
N SER A 145 -18.79 8.25 -14.25
CA SER A 145 -19.21 8.26 -15.67
C SER A 145 -20.35 7.29 -15.95
N LEU A 146 -20.32 6.07 -15.40
CA LEU A 146 -21.43 5.12 -15.45
C LEU A 146 -22.72 5.75 -14.92
N ARG A 147 -22.62 6.50 -13.82
CA ARG A 147 -23.75 7.20 -13.23
C ARG A 147 -24.25 8.36 -14.08
N TYR A 148 -23.35 9.16 -14.66
CA TYR A 148 -23.73 10.22 -15.60
C TYR A 148 -24.54 9.65 -16.76
N PHE A 149 -24.12 8.51 -17.30
CA PHE A 149 -24.86 7.83 -18.36
C PHE A 149 -26.22 7.30 -17.89
N GLN A 150 -26.32 6.80 -16.66
CA GLN A 150 -27.56 6.29 -16.08
C GLN A 150 -28.57 7.40 -15.73
N SER A 151 -28.11 8.60 -15.35
CA SER A 151 -28.98 9.76 -15.08
C SER A 151 -29.52 10.44 -16.34
N TRP A 152 -28.93 10.19 -17.51
CA TRP A 152 -29.44 10.66 -18.80
C TRP A 152 -30.42 9.68 -19.46
N ASN A 153 -30.51 8.45 -18.95
CA ASN A 153 -31.41 7.41 -19.43
C ASN A 153 -32.68 7.27 -18.57
N LEU A 154 -32.99 8.29 -17.75
CA LEU A 154 -34.22 8.46 -16.96
C LEU A 154 -34.87 9.77 -17.35
#